data_AF-U2U2D6-F1
#
_entry.id   AF-U2U2D6-F1
#
_cell.length_a   1.000
_cell.length_b   1.000
_cell.length_c   1.000
_cell.angle_alpha   90.00
_cell.angle_beta   90.00
_cell.angle_gamma   90.00
#
_symmetry.space_group_name_H-M   'P 1'
#
loop_
_entity.id
_entity.type
_entity.pdbx_description
1 polymer ?
#
loop_
_entity_poly.entity_id
_entity_poly.type
_entity_poly.pdbx_seq_one_letter_code
_entity_poly.pdbx_strand_id
1 'polypeptide(L)'
;MAQDNTPKKPTPRKPTPRSKASVTGGSKKSTPKLSAATSSAGSRLPKIGKRSVQTGRLQTPVPAASATPKKKQIFTAPSPAARRSQRQSTTPSDEGARHTPTLKSIAIAVIVLATLAVIGVIALTALSYTSVFTINNVVATSSEHVSDSSIVRLAQVEEGATLLNFDADKIEENIKRNPWVAEVHLSRVFPSTLKITVTEHKVRALVIMNGSEVVWCLGDGGVWLEPISVKAESGESFKAAVLKKAQSMGALLIADSPAKLNPHAGSQAKAESLQAAIKFDEDFTKELSKQILSYSAPSAASVSCTLKSGVTVSLGKATDITAKESVILALLKKHPGKITYINVRVASNPSYRMIESDNVQEGTGALGEGVSTDDSVIAANSSGSKSQGNTGSDDGSSAVSDESEQSLEGDNENPQVDSSSPDESNSEV
;
A
#
# COMPACT_ATOMS: atom_id res chain seq x y z
N MET A 1 -46.24 -52.29 -32.35
CA MET A 1 -44.93 -52.89 -32.64
C MET A 1 -43.94 -52.39 -31.60
N ALA A 2 -42.99 -53.22 -31.16
CA ALA A 2 -42.02 -52.84 -30.14
C ALA A 2 -40.68 -52.41 -30.75
N GLN A 3 -39.96 -51.52 -30.09
CA GLN A 3 -38.51 -51.39 -30.20
C GLN A 3 -37.92 -51.29 -28.79
N ASP A 4 -36.90 -52.10 -28.54
CA ASP A 4 -36.19 -52.20 -27.26
C ASP A 4 -35.03 -51.19 -27.21
N ASN A 5 -34.71 -50.68 -26.02
CA ASN A 5 -33.77 -49.58 -25.85
C ASN A 5 -32.99 -49.71 -24.52
N THR A 6 -32.01 -50.62 -24.50
CA THR A 6 -31.18 -50.94 -23.33
C THR A 6 -29.78 -50.31 -23.40
N PRO A 7 -29.36 -49.49 -22.41
CA PRO A 7 -28.09 -48.77 -22.46
C PRO A 7 -26.88 -49.65 -22.12
N LYS A 8 -25.77 -49.50 -22.87
CA LYS A 8 -24.53 -50.26 -22.66
C LYS A 8 -23.69 -49.70 -21.50
N LYS A 9 -23.15 -50.60 -20.68
CA LYS A 9 -22.33 -50.31 -19.48
C LYS A 9 -20.87 -50.01 -19.86
N PRO A 10 -20.21 -49.00 -19.26
CA PRO A 10 -18.82 -48.65 -19.55
C PRO A 10 -17.80 -49.64 -18.93
N THR A 11 -16.64 -49.79 -19.57
CA THR A 11 -15.52 -50.65 -19.12
C THR A 11 -14.40 -49.85 -18.43
N PRO A 12 -13.72 -50.40 -17.40
CA PRO A 12 -12.70 -49.68 -16.64
C PRO A 12 -11.34 -49.64 -17.35
N ARG A 13 -10.63 -48.51 -17.26
CA ARG A 13 -9.23 -48.37 -17.71
C ARG A 13 -8.24 -48.79 -16.62
N LYS A 14 -7.08 -49.29 -17.05
CA LYS A 14 -6.02 -49.89 -16.22
C LYS A 14 -4.91 -48.86 -15.89
N PRO A 15 -4.38 -48.78 -14.66
CA PRO A 15 -3.39 -47.76 -14.28
C PRO A 15 -1.97 -48.08 -14.76
N THR A 16 -1.21 -47.04 -15.12
CA THR A 16 0.22 -47.10 -15.48
C THR A 16 1.13 -46.96 -14.24
N PRO A 17 2.27 -47.69 -14.18
CA PRO A 17 3.17 -47.66 -13.03
C PRO A 17 4.11 -46.45 -13.03
N ARG A 18 4.40 -45.93 -11.83
CA ARG A 18 5.33 -44.82 -11.56
C ARG A 18 6.73 -45.39 -11.27
N SER A 19 7.74 -44.99 -12.04
CA SER A 19 9.14 -45.37 -11.80
C SER A 19 9.69 -44.73 -10.50
N LYS A 20 10.64 -45.42 -9.86
CA LYS A 20 11.25 -45.02 -8.58
C LYS A 20 12.57 -44.27 -8.80
N ALA A 21 12.95 -43.45 -7.83
CA ALA A 21 14.25 -42.80 -7.78
C ALA A 21 15.40 -43.82 -7.61
N SER A 22 16.57 -43.48 -8.15
CA SER A 22 17.85 -44.13 -7.88
C SER A 22 18.71 -43.25 -6.97
N VAL A 23 19.46 -43.89 -6.07
CA VAL A 23 20.46 -43.24 -5.19
C VAL A 23 21.78 -43.97 -5.39
N THR A 24 22.81 -43.23 -5.81
CA THR A 24 24.20 -43.71 -5.92
C THR A 24 25.13 -42.54 -5.59
N GLY A 25 26.32 -42.78 -5.03
CA GLY A 25 27.21 -41.69 -4.59
C GLY A 25 28.69 -42.04 -4.49
N GLY A 26 29.49 -41.05 -4.09
CA GLY A 26 30.96 -41.08 -4.08
C GLY A 26 31.59 -40.31 -5.25
N SER A 27 32.81 -39.76 -5.17
CA SER A 27 33.76 -39.74 -4.05
C SER A 27 34.85 -38.66 -4.15
N LYS A 28 35.17 -38.02 -3.01
CA LYS A 28 36.51 -37.58 -2.52
C LYS A 28 37.35 -36.51 -3.27
N LYS A 29 37.88 -35.57 -2.45
CA LYS A 29 39.07 -34.69 -2.62
C LYS A 29 38.91 -33.54 -3.66
N SER A 30 39.67 -32.44 -3.57
CA SER A 30 40.83 -32.11 -2.72
C SER A 30 40.76 -30.69 -2.08
N THR A 31 41.62 -30.44 -1.09
CA THR A 31 42.02 -29.09 -0.62
C THR A 31 43.39 -28.73 -1.19
N PRO A 32 43.80 -27.45 -1.10
CA PRO A 32 44.92 -27.13 -0.20
C PRO A 32 44.59 -26.05 0.85
N LYS A 33 45.61 -25.62 1.60
CA LYS A 33 45.53 -24.81 2.84
C LYS A 33 46.80 -23.90 2.95
N LEU A 34 46.95 -23.19 4.08
CA LEU A 34 47.99 -22.19 4.42
C LEU A 34 47.77 -20.81 3.76
N SER A 35 48.10 -19.66 4.39
CA SER A 35 48.64 -19.33 5.73
C SER A 35 48.12 -17.93 6.13
N ALA A 36 47.73 -17.59 7.37
CA ALA A 36 48.48 -17.52 8.64
C ALA A 36 49.63 -16.47 8.63
N ALA A 37 49.82 -15.57 9.61
CA ALA A 37 49.06 -15.20 10.82
C ALA A 37 49.61 -13.85 11.43
N THR A 38 49.21 -13.50 12.68
CA THR A 38 49.86 -12.57 13.66
C THR A 38 49.13 -11.21 13.89
N SER A 39 48.99 -10.64 15.11
CA SER A 39 48.81 -11.19 16.48
C SER A 39 48.33 -10.09 17.49
N SER A 40 48.21 -10.44 18.80
CA SER A 40 47.82 -9.62 19.99
C SER A 40 46.32 -9.25 20.10
N ALA A 41 45.54 -9.38 21.20
CA ALA A 41 45.69 -9.59 22.67
C ALA A 41 45.30 -8.32 23.49
N GLY A 42 44.56 -8.40 24.61
CA GLY A 42 43.91 -9.55 25.27
C GLY A 42 43.19 -9.14 26.58
N SER A 43 42.77 -10.14 27.40
CA SER A 43 42.07 -10.02 28.72
C SER A 43 40.57 -9.64 28.70
N ARG A 44 39.75 -9.96 29.71
CA ARG A 44 39.51 -11.19 30.54
C ARG A 44 38.25 -10.92 31.40
N LEU A 45 37.38 -11.91 31.66
CA LEU A 45 36.20 -11.75 32.55
C LEU A 45 36.60 -11.87 34.04
N PRO A 46 35.70 -11.48 34.98
CA PRO A 46 34.91 -12.52 35.67
C PRO A 46 33.40 -12.20 35.80
N LYS A 47 32.64 -13.09 36.46
CA LYS A 47 31.16 -13.08 36.55
C LYS A 47 30.66 -13.70 37.87
N ILE A 48 29.95 -12.94 38.72
CA ILE A 48 29.20 -13.29 39.96
C ILE A 48 28.55 -11.98 40.48
N GLY A 49 27.42 -11.90 41.20
CA GLY A 49 26.50 -12.89 41.80
C GLY A 49 25.06 -12.36 42.01
N LYS A 50 24.34 -12.80 43.05
CA LYS A 50 22.89 -12.52 43.31
C LYS A 50 22.62 -11.83 44.66
N ARG A 51 21.36 -11.34 44.86
CA ARG A 51 20.72 -10.67 46.04
C ARG A 51 20.87 -9.13 46.02
N SER A 52 19.92 -8.24 46.42
CA SER A 52 18.62 -8.25 47.17
C SER A 52 18.71 -7.61 48.58
N VAL A 53 17.63 -6.93 49.04
CA VAL A 53 17.41 -6.26 50.37
C VAL A 53 18.17 -4.92 50.57
N GLN A 54 17.75 -3.86 51.32
CA GLN A 54 16.45 -3.25 51.75
C GLN A 54 16.70 -1.96 52.61
N THR A 55 15.79 -0.95 52.61
CA THR A 55 15.56 0.14 53.63
C THR A 55 16.60 1.24 53.99
N GLY A 56 16.09 2.42 54.43
CA GLY A 56 16.80 3.52 55.15
C GLY A 56 17.19 4.73 54.26
N ARG A 57 16.84 6.02 54.45
CA ARG A 57 16.38 6.94 55.54
C ARG A 57 17.52 7.80 56.19
N LEU A 58 17.29 9.12 56.33
CA LEU A 58 18.09 10.18 57.02
C LEU A 58 19.34 10.70 56.24
N GLN A 59 19.84 11.95 56.37
CA GLN A 59 19.24 13.29 56.65
C GLN A 59 20.28 14.44 56.43
N THR A 60 19.86 15.64 55.98
CA THR A 60 20.58 16.97 56.10
C THR A 60 21.96 17.14 55.40
N PRO A 61 22.60 18.35 55.32
CA PRO A 61 22.17 19.72 55.68
C PRO A 61 22.26 20.80 54.54
N VAL A 62 22.03 22.07 54.92
CA VAL A 62 21.93 23.36 54.18
C VAL A 62 23.16 24.23 54.58
N PRO A 63 23.72 25.21 53.81
CA PRO A 63 23.09 26.44 53.23
C PRO A 63 23.57 26.77 51.79
N ALA A 64 23.42 27.95 51.15
CA ALA A 64 22.92 29.33 51.45
C ALA A 64 22.56 30.01 50.08
N ALA A 65 22.04 31.23 49.87
CA ALA A 65 21.28 32.30 50.57
C ALA A 65 20.80 33.29 49.45
N SER A 66 20.02 34.38 49.57
CA SER A 66 19.46 35.19 50.68
C SER A 66 17.92 35.39 50.42
N ALA A 67 17.18 36.52 50.48
CA ALA A 67 17.35 37.94 50.82
C ALA A 67 15.98 38.58 51.25
N THR A 68 15.97 39.81 51.76
CA THR A 68 14.79 40.57 52.29
C THR A 68 15.03 42.11 52.11
N PRO A 69 14.25 43.13 52.62
CA PRO A 69 13.09 43.12 53.54
C PRO A 69 11.96 44.19 53.36
N LYS A 70 10.90 44.08 54.21
CA LYS A 70 10.32 45.21 55.02
C LYS A 70 9.43 44.67 56.18
N LYS A 71 9.00 45.53 57.12
CA LYS A 71 8.80 45.15 58.55
C LYS A 71 7.74 45.99 59.33
N LYS A 72 6.90 45.33 60.15
CA LYS A 72 6.24 45.72 61.45
C LYS A 72 5.14 44.64 61.76
N GLN A 73 4.91 44.02 62.94
CA GLN A 73 5.08 44.31 64.40
C GLN A 73 4.06 45.35 64.92
N ILE A 74 3.35 45.20 66.06
CA ILE A 74 3.77 44.79 67.43
C ILE A 74 2.65 44.01 68.23
N PHE A 75 3.08 43.35 69.33
CA PHE A 75 2.45 42.74 70.54
C PHE A 75 1.24 43.52 71.20
N THR A 76 0.54 43.09 72.28
CA THR A 76 0.90 42.33 73.54
C THR A 76 -0.34 41.77 74.30
N ALA A 77 -0.15 40.98 75.39
CA ALA A 77 -1.14 40.51 76.39
C ALA A 77 -0.79 41.09 77.82
N PRO A 78 -1.35 40.69 79.01
CA PRO A 78 -2.41 39.71 79.37
C PRO A 78 -3.43 40.16 80.49
N SER A 79 -4.28 39.22 81.00
CA SER A 79 -4.94 39.00 82.34
C SER A 79 -5.05 40.12 83.43
N PRO A 80 -5.97 40.06 84.45
CA PRO A 80 -6.78 38.91 84.92
C PRO A 80 -8.23 39.16 85.51
N ALA A 81 -8.87 38.06 85.94
CA ALA A 81 -9.79 37.89 87.10
C ALA A 81 -11.27 38.42 87.15
N ALA A 82 -12.20 37.46 87.24
CA ALA A 82 -13.40 37.37 88.11
C ALA A 82 -14.51 38.47 88.17
N ARG A 83 -15.77 38.07 87.86
CA ARG A 83 -16.87 38.06 88.87
C ARG A 83 -18.06 37.14 88.50
N ARG A 84 -18.89 36.85 89.51
CA ARG A 84 -20.06 35.93 89.55
C ARG A 84 -21.38 36.71 89.53
N SER A 85 -22.35 36.34 88.68
CA SER A 85 -23.78 36.18 89.05
C SER A 85 -24.66 35.60 87.93
N GLN A 86 -25.77 34.94 88.33
CA GLN A 86 -27.18 34.98 87.84
C GLN A 86 -27.53 35.18 86.34
N ARG A 87 -28.66 34.67 85.77
CA ARG A 87 -29.76 33.76 86.21
C ARG A 87 -30.73 33.51 85.01
N GLN A 88 -31.45 32.37 85.00
CA GLN A 88 -32.72 32.04 84.26
C GLN A 88 -33.04 32.83 82.95
N SER A 89 -32.94 32.26 81.74
CA SER A 89 -33.81 31.24 81.08
C SER A 89 -35.03 31.78 80.32
N THR A 90 -35.08 31.57 78.99
CA THR A 90 -36.28 31.22 78.18
C THR A 90 -35.86 30.90 76.73
N THR A 91 -36.45 29.85 76.16
CA THR A 91 -36.53 29.52 74.71
C THR A 91 -37.82 30.14 74.10
N PRO A 92 -38.15 30.07 72.79
CA PRO A 92 -37.60 29.22 71.71
C PRO A 92 -37.37 29.93 70.33
N SER A 93 -37.13 29.10 69.30
CA SER A 93 -37.18 29.41 67.84
C SER A 93 -36.05 30.30 67.26
N ASP A 94 -35.56 30.09 66.02
CA ASP A 94 -35.91 29.04 65.04
C ASP A 94 -34.76 28.67 64.07
N GLU A 95 -35.00 27.59 63.32
CA GLU A 95 -34.50 27.26 61.96
C GLU A 95 -33.02 26.91 61.72
N GLY A 96 -32.77 26.01 60.75
CA GLY A 96 -31.42 25.73 60.20
C GLY A 96 -30.81 24.34 60.42
N ALA A 97 -31.60 23.31 60.79
CA ALA A 97 -31.09 21.95 61.04
C ALA A 97 -30.52 21.26 59.79
N ARG A 98 -29.20 21.36 59.58
CA ARG A 98 -28.47 20.68 58.49
C ARG A 98 -28.44 19.17 58.70
N HIS A 99 -29.41 18.46 58.14
CA HIS A 99 -29.40 16.99 58.05
C HIS A 99 -28.23 16.49 57.20
N THR A 100 -27.11 16.13 57.83
CA THR A 100 -26.12 15.25 57.21
C THR A 100 -26.75 13.87 57.01
N PRO A 101 -26.85 13.33 55.79
CA PRO A 101 -27.48 12.03 55.56
C PRO A 101 -26.69 10.93 56.26
N THR A 102 -27.37 10.12 57.07
CA THR A 102 -26.73 8.99 57.74
C THR A 102 -26.22 7.97 56.73
N LEU A 103 -25.16 7.23 57.07
CA LEU A 103 -24.62 6.15 56.23
C LEU A 103 -25.71 5.11 55.85
N LYS A 104 -26.71 4.91 56.71
CA LYS A 104 -27.87 4.03 56.44
C LYS A 104 -28.77 4.55 55.31
N SER A 105 -29.10 5.85 55.31
CA SER A 105 -29.87 6.46 54.21
C SER A 105 -29.11 6.45 52.88
N ILE A 106 -27.78 6.60 52.90
CA ILE A 106 -26.94 6.48 51.70
C ILE A 106 -26.96 5.02 51.19
N ALA A 107 -26.79 4.03 52.08
CA ALA A 107 -26.84 2.62 51.71
C ALA A 107 -28.20 2.21 51.10
N ILE A 108 -29.32 2.69 51.65
CA ILE A 108 -30.65 2.44 51.09
C ILE A 108 -30.78 3.08 49.68
N ALA A 109 -30.33 4.32 49.50
CA ALA A 109 -30.35 4.97 48.19
C ALA A 109 -29.52 4.22 47.14
N VAL A 110 -28.33 3.72 47.51
CA VAL A 110 -27.49 2.89 46.63
C VAL A 110 -28.17 1.56 46.28
N ILE A 111 -28.82 0.89 47.24
CA ILE A 111 -29.57 -0.35 46.98
C ILE A 111 -30.74 -0.11 46.03
N VAL A 112 -31.52 0.96 46.24
CA VAL A 112 -32.67 1.32 45.37
C VAL A 112 -32.19 1.69 43.96
N LEU A 113 -31.07 2.42 43.84
CA LEU A 113 -30.52 2.77 42.52
C LEU A 113 -29.94 1.53 41.80
N ALA A 114 -29.35 0.59 42.54
CA ALA A 114 -28.88 -0.68 42.00
C ALA A 114 -30.03 -1.61 41.56
N THR A 115 -31.12 -1.71 42.32
CA THR A 115 -32.29 -2.53 41.90
C THR A 115 -33.01 -1.90 40.72
N LEU A 116 -33.15 -0.57 40.67
CA LEU A 116 -33.65 0.14 39.49
C LEU A 116 -32.76 -0.08 38.25
N ALA A 117 -31.43 -0.08 38.40
CA ALA A 117 -30.51 -0.40 37.31
C ALA A 117 -30.69 -1.85 36.81
N VAL A 118 -30.81 -2.83 37.72
CA VAL A 118 -31.06 -4.24 37.36
C VAL A 118 -32.41 -4.42 36.65
N ILE A 119 -33.48 -3.77 37.15
CA ILE A 119 -34.80 -3.77 36.50
C ILE A 119 -34.70 -3.11 35.11
N GLY A 120 -33.97 -2.01 34.97
CA GLY A 120 -33.72 -1.36 33.68
C GLY A 120 -32.98 -2.25 32.67
N VAL A 121 -31.98 -3.01 33.12
CA VAL A 121 -31.28 -4.00 32.27
C VAL A 121 -32.22 -5.13 31.85
N ILE A 122 -33.03 -5.68 32.77
CA ILE A 122 -34.00 -6.75 32.47
C ILE A 122 -35.09 -6.26 31.50
N ALA A 123 -35.57 -5.03 31.67
CA ALA A 123 -36.52 -4.42 30.74
C ALA A 123 -35.88 -4.20 29.35
N LEU A 124 -34.64 -3.71 29.29
CA LEU A 124 -33.93 -3.48 28.04
C LEU A 124 -33.67 -4.79 27.27
N THR A 125 -33.29 -5.87 27.95
CA THR A 125 -33.11 -7.18 27.29
C THR A 125 -34.44 -7.78 26.84
N ALA A 126 -35.52 -7.67 27.62
CA ALA A 126 -36.85 -8.08 27.18
C ALA A 126 -37.32 -7.31 25.93
N LEU A 127 -37.11 -5.98 25.89
CA LEU A 127 -37.38 -5.17 24.71
C LEU A 127 -36.47 -5.57 23.52
N SER A 128 -35.21 -5.92 23.75
CA SER A 128 -34.29 -6.29 22.65
C SER A 128 -34.65 -7.61 21.96
N TYR A 129 -35.45 -8.49 22.58
CA TYR A 129 -35.99 -9.69 21.94
C TYR A 129 -37.44 -9.54 21.45
N THR A 130 -38.01 -8.32 21.50
CA THR A 130 -39.40 -8.09 21.10
C THR A 130 -39.55 -7.96 19.59
N SER A 131 -40.52 -8.69 19.01
CA SER A 131 -40.82 -8.78 17.57
C SER A 131 -41.00 -7.42 16.85
N VAL A 132 -41.38 -6.36 17.59
CA VAL A 132 -41.49 -4.99 17.06
C VAL A 132 -40.18 -4.44 16.50
N PHE A 133 -39.02 -4.93 16.98
CA PHE A 133 -37.69 -4.46 16.60
C PHE A 133 -36.92 -5.42 15.67
N THR A 134 -37.53 -6.48 15.14
CA THR A 134 -36.84 -7.39 14.21
C THR A 134 -36.44 -6.67 12.91
N ILE A 135 -35.30 -7.07 12.35
CA ILE A 135 -34.77 -6.46 11.12
C ILE A 135 -35.55 -7.05 9.93
N ASN A 136 -36.67 -6.42 9.61
CA ASN A 136 -37.58 -6.86 8.53
C ASN A 136 -37.25 -6.19 7.18
N ASN A 137 -36.38 -5.17 7.19
CA ASN A 137 -35.95 -4.45 6.00
C ASN A 137 -34.46 -4.06 6.13
N VAL A 138 -33.67 -4.32 5.08
CA VAL A 138 -32.26 -3.96 4.99
C VAL A 138 -32.07 -3.05 3.78
N VAL A 139 -31.82 -1.76 4.03
CA VAL A 139 -31.66 -0.74 2.99
C VAL A 139 -30.18 -0.46 2.80
N ALA A 140 -29.58 -1.07 1.77
CA ALA A 140 -28.22 -0.76 1.35
C ALA A 140 -28.17 0.53 0.50
N THR A 141 -27.04 1.22 0.55
CA THR A 141 -26.70 2.34 -0.35
C THR A 141 -25.66 1.82 -1.33
N SER A 142 -25.95 1.82 -2.64
CA SER A 142 -24.99 1.43 -3.67
C SER A 142 -23.93 2.49 -3.92
N SER A 143 -22.79 2.05 -4.46
CA SER A 143 -21.65 2.88 -4.87
C SER A 143 -21.15 2.46 -6.26
N GLU A 144 -19.96 2.90 -6.70
CA GLU A 144 -19.48 2.72 -8.09
C GLU A 144 -19.18 1.25 -8.42
N HIS A 145 -18.56 0.52 -7.48
CA HIS A 145 -18.14 -0.88 -7.65
C HIS A 145 -19.00 -1.85 -6.80
N VAL A 146 -19.74 -1.35 -5.81
CA VAL A 146 -20.52 -2.18 -4.87
C VAL A 146 -22.03 -1.94 -5.00
N SER A 147 -22.75 -2.95 -5.50
CA SER A 147 -24.23 -2.89 -5.61
C SER A 147 -24.93 -3.09 -4.27
N ASP A 148 -26.11 -2.48 -4.13
CA ASP A 148 -27.05 -2.65 -3.02
C ASP A 148 -27.35 -4.13 -2.71
N SER A 149 -27.65 -4.89 -3.76
CA SER A 149 -27.90 -6.32 -3.79
C SER A 149 -26.69 -7.14 -3.34
N SER A 150 -25.47 -6.70 -3.65
CA SER A 150 -24.23 -7.31 -3.15
C SER A 150 -24.06 -7.04 -1.66
N ILE A 151 -24.32 -5.82 -1.20
CA ILE A 151 -24.24 -5.44 0.22
C ILE A 151 -25.24 -6.25 1.05
N VAL A 152 -26.51 -6.32 0.64
CA VAL A 152 -27.54 -7.11 1.36
C VAL A 152 -27.18 -8.61 1.39
N ARG A 153 -26.70 -9.16 0.26
CA ARG A 153 -26.27 -10.57 0.18
C ARG A 153 -25.03 -10.88 1.03
N LEU A 154 -24.11 -9.93 1.16
CA LEU A 154 -22.92 -10.06 2.00
C LEU A 154 -23.22 -9.81 3.49
N ALA A 155 -24.16 -8.92 3.83
CA ALA A 155 -24.50 -8.59 5.22
C ALA A 155 -24.87 -9.84 6.05
N GLN A 156 -25.57 -10.81 5.44
CA GLN A 156 -25.95 -12.10 6.07
C GLN A 156 -26.56 -11.92 7.47
N VAL A 157 -27.50 -10.97 7.59
CA VAL A 157 -28.22 -10.70 8.84
C VAL A 157 -28.94 -11.96 9.32
N GLU A 158 -28.66 -12.38 10.55
CA GLU A 158 -29.24 -13.59 11.16
C GLU A 158 -30.77 -13.47 11.27
N GLU A 159 -31.51 -14.53 10.90
CA GLU A 159 -32.98 -14.52 10.96
C GLU A 159 -33.48 -14.30 12.40
N GLY A 160 -34.39 -13.34 12.57
CA GLY A 160 -34.90 -12.94 13.89
C GLY A 160 -34.00 -11.97 14.67
N ALA A 161 -32.85 -11.54 14.14
CA ALA A 161 -32.06 -10.46 14.73
C ALA A 161 -32.87 -9.16 14.85
N THR A 162 -32.58 -8.36 15.87
CA THR A 162 -33.31 -7.10 16.15
C THR A 162 -32.38 -5.90 16.07
N LEU A 163 -32.92 -4.70 15.78
CA LEU A 163 -32.13 -3.46 15.76
C LEU A 163 -31.40 -3.17 17.09
N LEU A 164 -31.90 -3.69 18.21
CA LEU A 164 -31.31 -3.54 19.54
C LEU A 164 -30.25 -4.60 19.85
N ASN A 165 -30.34 -5.79 19.23
CA ASN A 165 -29.45 -6.92 19.47
C ASN A 165 -29.16 -7.65 18.14
N PHE A 166 -28.27 -7.07 17.34
CA PHE A 166 -27.67 -7.68 16.16
C PHE A 166 -26.14 -7.60 16.24
N ASP A 167 -25.47 -8.55 15.60
CA ASP A 167 -24.01 -8.63 15.54
C ASP A 167 -23.47 -7.68 14.46
N ALA A 168 -23.10 -6.46 14.87
CA ALA A 168 -22.58 -5.45 13.97
C ALA A 168 -21.23 -5.86 13.36
N ASP A 169 -20.36 -6.46 14.17
CA ASP A 169 -18.99 -6.81 13.80
C ASP A 169 -18.97 -7.92 12.73
N LYS A 170 -19.81 -8.96 12.86
CA LYS A 170 -20.00 -9.98 11.80
C LYS A 170 -20.52 -9.37 10.49
N ILE A 171 -21.52 -8.48 10.56
CA ILE A 171 -22.11 -7.85 9.37
C ILE A 171 -21.04 -7.03 8.65
N GLU A 172 -20.25 -6.25 9.39
CA GLU A 172 -19.12 -5.48 8.85
C GLU A 172 -18.01 -6.39 8.27
N GLU A 173 -17.59 -7.45 8.97
CA GLU A 173 -16.62 -8.42 8.46
C GLU A 173 -17.10 -9.08 7.15
N ASN A 174 -18.38 -9.48 7.10
CA ASN A 174 -18.93 -10.14 5.92
C ASN A 174 -19.06 -9.20 4.72
N ILE A 175 -19.40 -7.93 4.91
CA ILE A 175 -19.43 -6.91 3.84
C ILE A 175 -18.00 -6.57 3.39
N LYS A 176 -17.03 -6.49 4.31
CA LYS A 176 -15.60 -6.31 4.00
C LYS A 176 -14.93 -7.49 3.29
N ARG A 177 -15.67 -8.58 3.03
CA ARG A 177 -15.24 -9.62 2.06
C ARG A 177 -15.27 -9.11 0.62
N ASN A 178 -16.00 -8.02 0.31
CA ASN A 178 -15.86 -7.33 -0.96
C ASN A 178 -14.57 -6.48 -0.94
N PRO A 179 -13.61 -6.70 -1.85
CA PRO A 179 -12.33 -5.99 -1.89
C PRO A 179 -12.44 -4.47 -1.95
N TRP A 180 -13.51 -3.93 -2.53
CA TRP A 180 -13.69 -2.49 -2.70
C TRP A 180 -14.13 -1.78 -1.42
N VAL A 181 -14.47 -2.48 -0.34
CA VAL A 181 -15.03 -1.87 0.88
C VAL A 181 -13.95 -1.51 1.90
N ALA A 182 -13.79 -0.21 2.16
CA ALA A 182 -12.93 0.28 3.24
C ALA A 182 -13.67 0.31 4.60
N GLU A 183 -14.88 0.87 4.61
CA GLU A 183 -15.65 1.11 5.84
C GLU A 183 -17.15 0.84 5.63
N VAL A 184 -17.82 0.38 6.69
CA VAL A 184 -19.25 0.05 6.69
C VAL A 184 -19.93 0.84 7.82
N HIS A 185 -20.95 1.62 7.49
CA HIS A 185 -21.74 2.39 8.44
C HIS A 185 -23.12 1.76 8.63
N LEU A 186 -23.36 1.17 9.81
CA LEU A 186 -24.60 0.51 10.17
C LEU A 186 -25.51 1.45 10.99
N SER A 187 -26.59 1.91 10.37
CA SER A 187 -27.54 2.89 10.93
C SER A 187 -28.88 2.24 11.26
N ARG A 188 -29.32 2.38 12.52
CA ARG A 188 -30.60 1.83 13.01
C ARG A 188 -31.75 2.80 12.68
N VAL A 189 -32.69 2.39 11.83
CA VAL A 189 -33.88 3.16 11.47
C VAL A 189 -35.11 2.45 12.05
N PHE A 190 -35.52 2.90 13.24
CA PHE A 190 -36.65 2.32 13.96
C PHE A 190 -37.97 2.46 13.19
N PRO A 191 -38.90 1.49 13.31
CA PRO A 191 -38.86 0.35 14.24
C PRO A 191 -38.03 -0.85 13.77
N SER A 192 -37.90 -1.10 12.47
CA SER A 192 -37.51 -2.42 11.93
C SER A 192 -36.56 -2.40 10.72
N THR A 193 -35.98 -1.24 10.38
CA THR A 193 -35.11 -1.08 9.21
C THR A 193 -33.63 -0.91 9.60
N LEU A 194 -32.76 -1.77 9.08
CA LEU A 194 -31.31 -1.56 9.14
C LEU A 194 -30.85 -0.84 7.86
N LYS A 195 -30.34 0.38 7.98
CA LYS A 195 -29.68 1.07 6.87
C LYS A 195 -28.19 0.74 6.87
N ILE A 196 -27.69 0.31 5.72
CA ILE A 196 -26.27 0.04 5.48
C ILE A 196 -25.76 1.05 4.44
N THR A 197 -24.71 1.79 4.79
CA THR A 197 -23.98 2.66 3.85
C THR A 197 -22.52 2.22 3.85
N VAL A 198 -21.92 2.17 2.67
CA VAL A 198 -20.58 1.62 2.42
C VAL A 198 -19.69 2.71 1.84
N THR A 199 -18.45 2.76 2.32
CA THR A 199 -17.41 3.66 1.81
C THR A 199 -16.37 2.83 1.06
N GLU A 200 -16.17 3.13 -0.22
CA GLU A 200 -15.19 2.42 -1.05
C GLU A 200 -13.74 2.85 -0.78
N HIS A 201 -12.82 1.90 -0.96
CA HIS A 201 -11.39 2.12 -1.02
C HIS A 201 -11.03 3.06 -2.17
N LYS A 202 -10.19 4.07 -1.89
CA LYS A 202 -9.69 4.96 -2.94
C LYS A 202 -8.55 4.27 -3.67
N VAL A 203 -8.65 4.15 -5.00
CA VAL A 203 -7.58 3.58 -5.82
C VAL A 203 -6.36 4.49 -5.75
N ARG A 204 -5.36 4.07 -4.96
CA ARG A 204 -4.12 4.80 -4.78
C ARG A 204 -3.17 4.58 -5.95
N ALA A 205 -3.08 3.35 -6.43
CA ALA A 205 -2.18 3.01 -7.52
C ALA A 205 -2.77 1.94 -8.46
N LEU A 206 -2.39 2.03 -9.73
CA LEU A 206 -2.51 0.95 -10.70
C LEU A 206 -1.16 0.25 -10.80
N VAL A 207 -1.12 -1.06 -10.59
CA VAL A 207 0.10 -1.87 -10.62
C VAL A 207 0.10 -2.77 -11.85
N ILE A 208 1.15 -2.66 -12.67
CA ILE A 208 1.44 -3.61 -13.75
C ILE A 208 2.59 -4.51 -13.29
N MET A 209 2.39 -5.83 -13.37
CA MET A 209 3.41 -6.81 -13.05
C MET A 209 4.18 -7.22 -14.31
N ASN A 210 5.49 -7.35 -14.21
CA ASN A 210 6.38 -7.62 -15.34
C ASN A 210 5.98 -8.93 -16.04
N GLY A 211 5.77 -8.88 -17.36
CA GLY A 211 5.29 -10.03 -18.14
C GLY A 211 3.78 -10.30 -18.05
N SER A 212 2.96 -9.33 -17.60
CA SER A 212 1.50 -9.46 -17.56
C SER A 212 0.80 -8.18 -18.03
N GLU A 213 -0.32 -8.36 -18.75
CA GLU A 213 -1.23 -7.28 -19.17
C GLU A 213 -2.42 -7.13 -18.21
N VAL A 214 -2.28 -7.58 -16.96
CA VAL A 214 -3.31 -7.46 -15.92
C VAL A 214 -2.97 -6.28 -15.02
N VAL A 215 -3.83 -5.26 -15.02
CA VAL A 215 -3.69 -4.09 -14.16
C VAL A 215 -4.36 -4.36 -12.83
N TRP A 216 -3.61 -4.40 -11.74
CA TRP A 216 -4.17 -4.54 -10.39
C TRP A 216 -4.36 -3.19 -9.72
N CYS A 217 -5.57 -2.90 -9.27
CA CYS A 217 -5.84 -1.74 -8.43
C CYS A 217 -5.33 -1.99 -7.00
N LEU A 218 -4.65 -0.99 -6.44
CA LEU A 218 -4.18 -0.96 -5.06
C LEU A 218 -4.89 0.19 -4.33
N GLY A 219 -5.65 -0.15 -3.29
CA GLY A 219 -6.40 0.80 -2.48
C GLY A 219 -5.55 1.58 -1.48
N ASP A 220 -6.15 2.59 -0.87
CA ASP A 220 -5.66 3.20 0.35
C ASP A 220 -5.54 2.16 1.50
N GLY A 221 -4.57 2.36 2.38
CA GLY A 221 -4.11 1.32 3.31
C GLY A 221 -3.23 0.23 2.68
N GLY A 222 -3.16 0.12 1.34
CA GLY A 222 -2.32 -0.87 0.65
C GLY A 222 -2.97 -2.25 0.47
N VAL A 223 -4.30 -2.30 0.42
CA VAL A 223 -5.09 -3.50 0.11
C VAL A 223 -5.16 -3.67 -1.41
N TRP A 224 -4.97 -4.90 -1.91
CA TRP A 224 -5.27 -5.23 -3.31
C TRP A 224 -6.78 -5.20 -3.54
N LEU A 225 -7.23 -4.42 -4.51
CA LEU A 225 -8.60 -4.42 -4.99
C LEU A 225 -8.71 -5.42 -6.15
N GLU A 226 -9.76 -5.30 -6.98
CA GLU A 226 -9.91 -6.14 -8.18
C GLU A 226 -9.06 -5.62 -9.36
N PRO A 227 -8.68 -6.49 -10.31
CA PRO A 227 -7.98 -6.07 -11.51
C PRO A 227 -8.92 -5.38 -12.50
N ILE A 228 -8.44 -4.36 -13.22
CA ILE A 228 -9.21 -3.63 -14.22
C ILE A 228 -8.75 -3.94 -15.65
N SER A 229 -9.72 -4.18 -16.53
CA SER A 229 -9.49 -4.37 -17.97
C SER A 229 -9.25 -3.03 -18.66
N VAL A 230 -7.99 -2.74 -19.00
CA VAL A 230 -7.62 -1.58 -19.83
C VAL A 230 -7.40 -2.07 -21.27
N LYS A 231 -8.03 -1.40 -22.24
CA LYS A 231 -7.76 -1.60 -23.67
C LYS A 231 -6.83 -0.50 -24.16
N ALA A 232 -5.81 -0.86 -24.93
CA ALA A 232 -5.00 0.11 -25.65
C ALA A 232 -5.74 0.58 -26.92
N GLU A 233 -5.53 1.84 -27.29
CA GLU A 233 -6.01 2.39 -28.57
C GLU A 233 -5.01 2.02 -29.69
N SER A 234 -5.46 1.98 -30.95
CA SER A 234 -4.62 1.54 -32.07
C SER A 234 -3.36 2.40 -32.22
N GLY A 235 -2.19 1.78 -32.02
CA GLY A 235 -0.88 2.45 -32.05
C GLY A 235 -0.32 2.85 -30.67
N GLU A 236 -1.11 2.76 -29.60
CA GLU A 236 -0.65 3.08 -28.25
C GLU A 236 -0.08 1.86 -27.51
N SER A 237 1.05 2.03 -26.80
CA SER A 237 1.57 0.99 -25.92
C SER A 237 0.66 0.73 -24.71
N PHE A 238 0.51 -0.53 -24.29
CA PHE A 238 -0.34 -0.89 -23.13
C PHE A 238 -0.03 -0.05 -21.87
N LYS A 239 1.25 0.19 -21.56
CA LYS A 239 1.70 1.01 -20.42
C LYS A 239 1.19 2.46 -20.49
N ALA A 240 1.06 3.02 -21.69
CA ALA A 240 0.52 4.37 -21.91
C ALA A 240 -1.02 4.41 -21.74
N ALA A 241 -1.75 3.41 -22.23
CA ALA A 241 -3.20 3.29 -22.01
C ALA A 241 -3.54 3.13 -20.52
N VAL A 242 -2.76 2.32 -19.77
CA VAL A 242 -2.91 2.20 -18.31
C VAL A 242 -2.55 3.50 -17.59
N LEU A 243 -1.60 4.28 -18.11
CA LEU A 243 -1.25 5.60 -17.59
C LEU A 243 -2.36 6.63 -17.82
N LYS A 244 -3.00 6.67 -19.00
CA LYS A 244 -4.22 7.46 -19.24
C LYS A 244 -5.29 7.11 -18.20
N LYS A 245 -5.53 5.81 -17.96
CA LYS A 245 -6.49 5.32 -16.95
C LYS A 245 -6.09 5.75 -15.53
N ALA A 246 -4.82 5.61 -15.14
CA ALA A 246 -4.30 6.04 -13.83
C ALA A 246 -4.55 7.54 -13.59
N GLN A 247 -4.20 8.39 -14.57
CA GLN A 247 -4.44 9.83 -14.52
C GLN A 247 -5.94 10.16 -14.39
N SER A 248 -6.82 9.48 -15.14
CA SER A 248 -8.26 9.69 -15.05
C SER A 248 -8.86 9.38 -13.67
N MET A 249 -8.22 8.49 -12.91
CA MET A 249 -8.63 8.08 -11.56
C MET A 249 -7.90 8.87 -10.45
N GLY A 250 -6.95 9.76 -10.81
CA GLY A 250 -6.05 10.41 -9.86
C GLY A 250 -5.05 9.46 -9.18
N ALA A 251 -4.88 8.24 -9.73
CA ALA A 251 -4.08 7.16 -9.18
C ALA A 251 -2.65 7.15 -9.74
N LEU A 252 -1.72 6.59 -8.97
CA LEU A 252 -0.32 6.45 -9.36
C LEU A 252 -0.07 5.20 -10.22
N LEU A 253 0.64 5.32 -11.34
CA LEU A 253 1.11 4.13 -12.07
C LEU A 253 2.40 3.58 -11.46
N ILE A 254 2.38 2.32 -10.99
CA ILE A 254 3.56 1.55 -10.59
C ILE A 254 3.74 0.38 -11.56
N ALA A 255 4.65 0.54 -12.51
CA ALA A 255 4.95 -0.45 -13.52
C ALA A 255 6.08 -1.40 -13.11
N ASP A 256 6.28 -2.44 -13.94
CA ASP A 256 7.45 -3.32 -13.92
C ASP A 256 7.65 -4.06 -12.57
N SER A 257 6.56 -4.20 -11.80
CA SER A 257 6.53 -4.82 -10.47
C SER A 257 6.85 -6.33 -10.57
N PRO A 258 7.57 -6.94 -9.62
CA PRO A 258 8.10 -8.29 -9.81
C PRO A 258 7.01 -9.36 -9.95
N ALA A 259 7.10 -10.18 -11.00
CA ALA A 259 6.12 -11.22 -11.37
C ALA A 259 5.87 -12.33 -10.31
N LYS A 260 6.63 -12.33 -9.21
CA LYS A 260 6.41 -13.24 -8.06
C LYS A 260 5.29 -12.75 -7.13
N LEU A 261 4.77 -11.54 -7.33
CA LEU A 261 3.59 -11.07 -6.62
C LEU A 261 2.37 -11.88 -7.09
N ASN A 262 1.70 -12.53 -6.15
CA ASN A 262 0.43 -13.22 -6.36
C ASN A 262 -0.66 -12.39 -5.64
N PRO A 263 -1.21 -11.35 -6.28
CA PRO A 263 -2.23 -10.51 -5.68
C PRO A 263 -3.54 -11.29 -5.54
N HIS A 264 -4.23 -11.05 -4.43
CA HIS A 264 -5.60 -11.53 -4.22
C HIS A 264 -6.42 -10.34 -3.74
N ALA A 265 -7.57 -10.11 -4.35
CA ALA A 265 -8.43 -9.00 -3.97
C ALA A 265 -8.88 -9.15 -2.50
N GLY A 266 -8.84 -8.05 -1.74
CA GLY A 266 -9.01 -8.03 -0.28
C GLY A 266 -7.75 -8.39 0.54
N SER A 267 -6.60 -8.66 -0.09
CA SER A 267 -5.35 -9.01 0.62
C SER A 267 -4.32 -7.87 0.66
N GLN A 268 -3.52 -7.81 1.73
CA GLN A 268 -2.53 -6.74 1.92
C GLN A 268 -1.30 -6.87 1.00
N ALA A 269 -0.90 -5.78 0.34
CA ALA A 269 0.33 -5.69 -0.45
C ALA A 269 1.60 -5.67 0.42
N LYS A 270 2.06 -6.86 0.81
CA LYS A 270 3.31 -7.09 1.58
C LYS A 270 4.60 -6.96 0.75
N ALA A 271 4.54 -6.30 -0.40
CA ALA A 271 5.65 -6.20 -1.35
C ALA A 271 6.56 -5.02 -1.00
N GLU A 272 7.80 -5.28 -0.56
CA GLU A 272 8.79 -4.24 -0.24
C GLU A 272 9.03 -3.27 -1.41
N SER A 273 8.90 -3.73 -2.66
CA SER A 273 9.07 -2.88 -3.86
C SER A 273 7.93 -1.86 -4.04
N LEU A 274 6.67 -2.28 -3.80
CA LEU A 274 5.52 -1.38 -3.83
C LEU A 274 5.56 -0.41 -2.66
N GLN A 275 5.90 -0.90 -1.46
CA GLN A 275 6.07 -0.06 -0.27
C GLN A 275 7.19 0.97 -0.46
N ALA A 276 8.29 0.61 -1.13
CA ALA A 276 9.35 1.56 -1.47
C ALA A 276 8.87 2.64 -2.45
N ALA A 277 8.12 2.28 -3.50
CA ALA A 277 7.57 3.24 -4.47
C ALA A 277 6.52 4.17 -3.83
N ILE A 278 5.61 3.63 -3.03
CA ILE A 278 4.62 4.41 -2.26
C ILE A 278 5.30 5.36 -1.29
N LYS A 279 6.34 4.90 -0.58
CA LYS A 279 7.08 5.76 0.35
C LYS A 279 7.80 6.91 -0.36
N PHE A 280 8.35 6.70 -1.56
CA PHE A 280 8.89 7.82 -2.35
C PHE A 280 7.79 8.85 -2.67
N ASP A 281 6.60 8.39 -3.05
CA ASP A 281 5.44 9.25 -3.35
C ASP A 281 4.93 10.04 -2.13
N GLU A 282 5.06 9.49 -0.92
CA GLU A 282 4.69 10.13 0.35
C GLU A 282 5.73 11.11 0.89
N ASP A 283 7.02 10.74 0.83
CA ASP A 283 8.11 11.52 1.42
C ASP A 283 8.65 12.62 0.48
N PHE A 284 8.27 12.63 -0.81
CA PHE A 284 8.61 13.71 -1.76
C PHE A 284 7.72 14.96 -1.59
N THR A 285 8.28 16.13 -1.91
CA THR A 285 7.49 17.37 -1.94
C THR A 285 6.44 17.38 -3.06
N LYS A 286 5.43 18.24 -2.88
CA LYS A 286 4.39 18.54 -3.87
C LYS A 286 4.92 19.27 -5.12
N GLU A 287 6.21 19.58 -5.19
CA GLU A 287 6.87 20.07 -6.40
C GLU A 287 7.28 18.89 -7.29
N LEU A 288 8.05 17.93 -6.74
CA LEU A 288 8.51 16.77 -7.48
C LEU A 288 7.39 15.75 -7.77
N SER A 289 6.51 15.44 -6.81
CA SER A 289 5.45 14.44 -7.03
C SER A 289 4.46 14.85 -8.13
N LYS A 290 4.22 16.16 -8.34
CA LYS A 290 3.45 16.67 -9.49
C LYS A 290 4.15 16.51 -10.83
N GLN A 291 5.49 16.40 -10.86
CA GLN A 291 6.29 16.18 -12.06
C GLN A 291 6.44 14.70 -12.39
N ILE A 292 6.32 13.81 -11.40
CA ILE A 292 6.33 12.35 -11.61
C ILE A 292 5.11 11.93 -12.46
N LEU A 293 5.35 10.99 -13.35
CA LEU A 293 4.40 10.46 -14.32
C LEU A 293 4.13 8.96 -14.10
N SER A 294 5.15 8.19 -13.74
CA SER A 294 5.01 6.82 -13.24
C SER A 294 6.22 6.39 -12.42
N TYR A 295 6.07 5.34 -11.61
CA TYR A 295 7.17 4.59 -11.00
C TYR A 295 7.39 3.26 -11.72
N SER A 296 8.62 2.74 -11.60
CA SER A 296 9.05 1.41 -12.00
C SER A 296 9.67 0.73 -10.78
N ALA A 297 9.11 -0.40 -10.34
CA ALA A 297 9.42 -0.99 -9.03
C ALA A 297 9.76 -2.51 -9.07
N PRO A 298 10.75 -2.96 -9.88
CA PRO A 298 11.14 -4.37 -9.97
C PRO A 298 11.73 -4.94 -8.67
N SER A 299 12.31 -4.12 -7.79
CA SER A 299 12.70 -4.51 -6.44
C SER A 299 12.84 -3.31 -5.50
N ALA A 300 12.80 -3.54 -4.19
CA ALA A 300 12.96 -2.52 -3.15
C ALA A 300 14.33 -1.80 -3.15
N ALA A 301 15.29 -2.27 -3.95
CA ALA A 301 16.60 -1.64 -4.13
C ALA A 301 16.81 -1.02 -5.54
N SER A 302 15.83 -1.15 -6.43
CA SER A 302 15.86 -0.67 -7.81
C SER A 302 14.54 0.01 -8.19
N VAL A 303 14.03 0.89 -7.33
CA VAL A 303 12.93 1.78 -7.72
C VAL A 303 13.46 2.87 -8.65
N SER A 304 12.66 3.23 -9.65
CA SER A 304 12.84 4.38 -10.54
C SER A 304 11.53 5.14 -10.68
N CYS A 305 11.57 6.40 -11.10
CA CYS A 305 10.41 7.11 -11.62
C CYS A 305 10.75 7.77 -12.96
N THR A 306 9.72 8.03 -13.77
CA THR A 306 9.85 8.85 -14.98
C THR A 306 9.02 10.11 -14.79
N LEU A 307 9.57 11.26 -15.17
CA LEU A 307 8.93 12.56 -15.08
C LEU A 307 8.15 12.90 -16.36
N LYS A 308 7.23 13.85 -16.27
CA LYS A 308 6.40 14.31 -17.40
C LYS A 308 7.21 14.79 -18.60
N SER A 309 8.38 15.39 -18.36
CA SER A 309 9.38 15.83 -19.36
C SER A 309 10.24 14.70 -19.95
N GLY A 310 9.94 13.43 -19.66
CA GLY A 310 10.68 12.27 -20.17
C GLY A 310 11.92 11.87 -19.36
N VAL A 311 12.36 12.71 -18.42
CA VAL A 311 13.52 12.41 -17.55
C VAL A 311 13.26 11.14 -16.73
N THR A 312 14.10 10.13 -16.90
CA THR A 312 14.04 8.90 -16.09
C THR A 312 15.03 8.99 -14.92
N VAL A 313 14.54 8.80 -13.70
CA VAL A 313 15.29 8.96 -12.45
C VAL A 313 15.40 7.62 -11.71
N SER A 314 16.62 7.13 -11.50
CA SER A 314 16.86 5.94 -10.68
C SER A 314 17.05 6.30 -9.20
N LEU A 315 16.10 5.89 -8.36
CA LEU A 315 15.99 6.27 -6.95
C LEU A 315 16.60 5.22 -6.00
N GLY A 316 16.56 3.94 -6.38
CA GLY A 316 17.14 2.83 -5.62
C GLY A 316 16.29 2.40 -4.42
N LYS A 317 16.89 2.39 -3.23
CA LYS A 317 16.20 2.14 -1.95
C LYS A 317 15.52 3.41 -1.42
N ALA A 318 14.39 3.25 -0.74
CA ALA A 318 13.61 4.32 -0.09
C ALA A 318 14.26 4.84 1.22
N THR A 319 15.53 5.24 1.11
CA THR A 319 16.35 5.93 2.12
C THR A 319 16.73 7.31 1.60
N ASP A 320 16.99 8.25 2.52
CA ASP A 320 17.59 9.57 2.22
C ASP A 320 16.78 10.41 1.22
N ILE A 321 15.45 10.24 1.23
CA ILE A 321 14.54 10.65 0.16
C ILE A 321 14.61 12.16 -0.11
N THR A 322 14.55 13.00 0.94
CA THR A 322 14.68 14.46 0.84
C THR A 322 16.04 14.90 0.27
N ALA A 323 17.12 14.15 0.54
CA ALA A 323 18.44 14.44 -0.02
C ALA A 323 18.51 14.06 -1.52
N LYS A 324 17.88 12.94 -1.91
CA LYS A 324 17.74 12.54 -3.32
C LYS A 324 16.91 13.55 -4.11
N GLU A 325 15.78 13.98 -3.55
CA GLU A 325 14.92 15.02 -4.12
C GLU A 325 15.66 16.35 -4.31
N SER A 326 16.37 16.81 -3.27
CA SER A 326 17.17 18.04 -3.34
C SER A 326 18.17 18.01 -4.50
N VAL A 327 18.78 16.84 -4.77
CA VAL A 327 19.71 16.63 -5.88
C VAL A 327 18.99 16.54 -7.24
N ILE A 328 17.82 15.89 -7.32
CA ILE A 328 17.00 15.86 -8.54
C ILE A 328 16.62 17.29 -8.95
N LEU A 329 16.02 18.06 -8.03
CA LEU A 329 15.56 19.43 -8.29
C LEU A 329 16.73 20.36 -8.62
N ALA A 330 17.88 20.23 -7.94
CA ALA A 330 19.08 21.00 -8.27
C ALA A 330 19.64 20.69 -9.68
N LEU A 331 19.64 19.42 -10.11
CA LEU A 331 20.08 19.03 -11.45
C LEU A 331 19.12 19.54 -12.54
N LEU A 332 17.81 19.33 -12.37
CA LEU A 332 16.78 19.81 -13.29
C LEU A 332 16.82 21.34 -13.45
N LYS A 333 16.96 22.08 -12.34
CA LYS A 333 17.05 23.55 -12.34
C LYS A 333 18.34 24.07 -12.99
N LYS A 334 19.44 23.32 -12.92
CA LYS A 334 20.73 23.69 -13.52
C LYS A 334 20.79 23.40 -15.02
N HIS A 335 20.07 22.38 -15.48
CA HIS A 335 20.09 21.92 -16.88
C HIS A 335 18.65 21.67 -17.41
N PRO A 336 17.81 22.72 -17.49
CA PRO A 336 16.42 22.60 -17.95
C PRO A 336 16.37 22.09 -19.40
N GLY A 337 15.40 21.21 -19.72
CA GLY A 337 15.20 20.60 -21.04
C GLY A 337 16.29 19.64 -21.53
N LYS A 338 17.52 19.72 -21.01
CA LYS A 338 18.69 18.99 -21.54
C LYS A 338 18.96 17.64 -20.87
N ILE A 339 18.52 17.40 -19.64
CA ILE A 339 18.72 16.10 -18.97
C ILE A 339 17.78 15.04 -19.55
N THR A 340 18.26 13.81 -19.72
CA THR A 340 17.45 12.64 -20.11
C THR A 340 17.39 11.56 -19.02
N TYR A 341 18.45 11.44 -18.22
CA TYR A 341 18.55 10.42 -17.18
C TYR A 341 19.26 10.96 -15.94
N ILE A 342 18.76 10.60 -14.75
CA ILE A 342 19.36 10.91 -13.45
C ILE A 342 19.49 9.60 -12.65
N ASN A 343 20.61 9.42 -11.95
CA ASN A 343 20.82 8.35 -10.98
C ASN A 343 21.20 8.97 -9.63
N VAL A 344 20.28 8.85 -8.67
CA VAL A 344 20.42 9.32 -7.27
C VAL A 344 20.23 8.15 -6.29
N ARG A 345 20.59 6.93 -6.69
CA ARG A 345 20.58 5.75 -5.80
C ARG A 345 21.35 6.01 -4.49
N VAL A 346 22.42 6.81 -4.57
CA VAL A 346 23.18 7.38 -3.46
C VAL A 346 23.21 8.90 -3.63
N ALA A 347 22.62 9.65 -2.69
CA ALA A 347 22.45 11.10 -2.84
C ALA A 347 23.78 11.89 -2.86
N SER A 348 24.83 11.38 -2.21
CA SER A 348 26.16 12.02 -2.15
C SER A 348 27.03 11.79 -3.39
N ASN A 349 26.63 10.93 -4.33
CA ASN A 349 27.36 10.69 -5.58
C ASN A 349 26.38 10.50 -6.76
N PRO A 350 25.69 11.58 -7.17
CA PRO A 350 24.75 11.51 -8.29
C PRO A 350 25.47 11.44 -9.63
N SER A 351 24.84 10.79 -10.61
CA SER A 351 25.26 10.82 -12.01
C SER A 351 24.06 11.12 -12.91
N TYR A 352 24.29 11.76 -14.05
CA TYR A 352 23.23 12.12 -14.99
C TYR A 352 23.71 12.00 -16.44
N ARG A 353 22.76 11.99 -17.38
CA ARG A 353 23.01 12.10 -18.83
C ARG A 353 22.22 13.29 -19.36
N MET A 354 22.83 14.01 -20.30
CA MET A 354 22.23 15.17 -20.95
C MET A 354 22.45 15.11 -22.47
N ILE A 355 21.60 15.80 -23.22
CA ILE A 355 21.78 16.09 -24.64
C ILE A 355 22.60 17.38 -24.75
N GLU A 356 23.61 17.39 -25.61
CA GLU A 356 24.49 18.57 -25.79
C GLU A 356 23.86 19.61 -26.73
N SER A 357 23.11 19.17 -27.74
CA SER A 357 22.35 20.00 -28.69
C SER A 357 21.47 21.06 -28.02
N ASP A 358 21.30 22.21 -28.68
CA ASP A 358 20.37 23.27 -28.26
C ASP A 358 18.95 23.11 -28.84
N ASN A 359 18.80 22.30 -29.89
CA ASN A 359 17.49 21.99 -30.49
C ASN A 359 16.89 20.74 -29.84
N VAL A 360 16.25 20.90 -28.69
CA VAL A 360 15.63 19.83 -27.90
C VAL A 360 14.20 20.21 -27.51
N GLN A 361 13.25 19.34 -27.83
CA GLN A 361 11.85 19.43 -27.40
C GLN A 361 11.60 18.46 -26.24
N GLU A 362 10.79 18.85 -25.24
CA GLU A 362 10.45 17.96 -24.13
C GLU A 362 9.60 16.78 -24.62
N GLY A 363 10.02 15.55 -24.26
CA GLY A 363 9.34 14.33 -24.68
C GLY A 363 8.24 13.91 -23.70
N THR A 364 7.08 13.50 -24.20
CA THR A 364 5.94 13.06 -23.40
C THR A 364 6.27 11.74 -22.69
N GLY A 365 6.70 11.81 -21.43
CA GLY A 365 7.53 10.81 -20.74
C GLY A 365 6.99 9.39 -20.47
N ALA A 366 5.97 8.93 -21.19
CA ALA A 366 5.53 7.53 -21.22
C ALA A 366 4.85 7.10 -22.53
N LEU A 367 4.67 8.01 -23.50
CA LEU A 367 4.05 7.68 -24.79
C LEU A 367 5.12 7.16 -25.74
N GLY A 368 5.24 5.83 -25.81
CA GLY A 368 6.10 5.14 -26.77
C GLY A 368 5.50 5.14 -28.18
N GLU A 369 5.32 6.31 -28.80
CA GLU A 369 5.04 6.42 -30.22
C GLU A 369 6.30 6.01 -31.01
N GLY A 370 6.37 4.73 -31.36
CA GLY A 370 7.34 4.20 -32.31
C GLY A 370 6.98 4.66 -33.72
N VAL A 371 7.31 5.91 -34.06
CA VAL A 371 7.10 6.48 -35.39
C VAL A 371 8.05 5.80 -36.39
N SER A 372 7.57 4.73 -37.00
CA SER A 372 8.17 4.13 -38.19
C SER A 372 7.79 4.98 -39.41
N THR A 373 8.51 6.08 -39.63
CA THR A 373 8.53 6.74 -40.95
C THR A 373 9.60 6.07 -41.79
N ASP A 374 9.16 5.48 -42.90
CA ASP A 374 10.05 4.88 -43.89
C ASP A 374 10.53 5.92 -44.93
N ASP A 375 11.58 5.53 -45.66
CA ASP A 375 12.18 6.16 -46.84
C ASP A 375 12.91 7.53 -46.73
N SER A 376 14.13 7.53 -47.28
CA SER A 376 15.00 8.67 -47.67
C SER A 376 15.56 9.57 -46.54
N VAL A 377 16.80 10.07 -46.57
CA VAL A 377 17.84 10.06 -47.62
C VAL A 377 19.20 9.67 -47.01
N ILE A 378 20.00 8.83 -47.68
CA ILE A 378 21.40 8.62 -47.30
C ILE A 378 22.25 9.82 -47.76
N ALA A 379 22.67 10.65 -46.80
CA ALA A 379 23.68 11.69 -47.00
C ALA A 379 24.90 11.40 -46.10
N ALA A 380 26.04 11.05 -46.72
CA ALA A 380 27.22 10.64 -45.98
C ALA A 380 28.01 11.84 -45.41
N ASN A 381 28.36 11.78 -44.13
CA ASN A 381 29.62 12.36 -43.64
C ASN A 381 30.02 11.74 -42.28
N SER A 382 30.88 10.72 -42.31
CA SER A 382 31.35 10.02 -41.10
C SER A 382 32.63 10.64 -40.53
N SER A 383 32.56 11.03 -39.25
CA SER A 383 33.67 11.01 -38.29
C SER A 383 35.04 11.52 -38.74
N GLY A 384 35.26 12.84 -38.66
CA GLY A 384 36.59 13.42 -38.55
C GLY A 384 37.17 13.26 -37.13
N SER A 385 37.61 12.05 -36.74
CA SER A 385 38.26 11.80 -35.45
C SER A 385 39.80 11.81 -35.58
N LYS A 386 40.46 12.67 -34.80
CA LYS A 386 41.94 12.69 -34.72
C LYS A 386 42.45 11.59 -33.80
N SER A 387 43.26 10.69 -34.34
CA SER A 387 44.22 9.86 -33.60
C SER A 387 45.52 9.78 -34.39
N GLN A 388 46.68 9.84 -33.71
CA GLN A 388 47.98 9.89 -34.37
C GLN A 388 48.69 8.53 -34.32
N GLY A 389 49.11 8.05 -35.49
CA GLY A 389 50.29 7.20 -35.69
C GLY A 389 50.21 5.72 -35.25
N ASN A 390 50.44 4.82 -36.20
CA ASN A 390 51.83 4.41 -36.44
C ASN A 390 52.04 3.94 -37.90
N THR A 391 53.30 3.73 -38.30
CA THR A 391 53.72 3.26 -39.63
C THR A 391 53.58 1.75 -39.83
N GLY A 392 53.33 1.32 -41.07
CA GLY A 392 53.47 -0.07 -41.51
C GLY A 392 52.99 -0.26 -42.95
N SER A 393 53.91 -0.45 -43.89
CA SER A 393 53.63 -0.80 -45.29
C SER A 393 54.10 -2.22 -45.56
N ASP A 394 53.32 -3.00 -46.30
CA ASP A 394 53.81 -4.19 -47.01
C ASP A 394 52.91 -4.53 -48.22
N ASP A 395 53.38 -5.39 -49.12
CA ASP A 395 52.90 -5.53 -50.51
C ASP A 395 52.35 -6.95 -50.86
N GLY A 396 51.80 -7.13 -52.08
CA GLY A 396 51.22 -8.37 -52.63
C GLY A 396 49.69 -8.31 -52.80
N SER A 397 49.05 -8.59 -53.95
CA SER A 397 49.17 -9.67 -54.96
C SER A 397 48.86 -11.09 -54.45
N SER A 398 48.07 -11.95 -55.13
CA SER A 398 47.21 -11.78 -56.32
C SER A 398 46.40 -13.06 -56.66
N ALA A 399 45.20 -12.89 -57.25
CA ALA A 399 44.54 -13.77 -58.24
C ALA A 399 43.92 -15.17 -57.87
N VAL A 400 42.71 -15.42 -58.42
CA VAL A 400 42.02 -16.70 -58.83
C VAL A 400 41.81 -17.83 -57.78
N SER A 401 40.78 -18.70 -57.83
CA SER A 401 39.94 -19.23 -58.95
C SER A 401 38.51 -19.62 -58.49
N ASP A 402 37.63 -19.96 -59.46
CA ASP A 402 36.31 -20.60 -59.28
C ASP A 402 36.35 -22.04 -58.72
N GLU A 403 35.26 -22.47 -58.05
CA GLU A 403 34.51 -23.68 -58.44
C GLU A 403 33.08 -23.77 -57.86
N SER A 404 32.19 -24.28 -58.71
CA SER A 404 30.91 -25.00 -58.56
C SER A 404 30.75 -25.88 -57.29
N GLU A 405 29.57 -26.34 -56.83
CA GLU A 405 28.15 -26.33 -57.30
C GLU A 405 27.23 -25.80 -56.15
N GLN A 406 25.91 -26.05 -55.94
CA GLN A 406 24.86 -26.88 -56.57
C GLN A 406 23.43 -26.34 -56.26
N SER A 407 22.41 -26.87 -56.94
CA SER A 407 21.00 -26.42 -56.91
C SER A 407 20.14 -26.94 -55.75
N LEU A 408 18.99 -26.29 -55.52
CA LEU A 408 17.68 -26.96 -55.43
C LEU A 408 16.51 -25.97 -55.55
N GLU A 409 15.55 -26.25 -56.43
CA GLU A 409 14.23 -25.59 -56.52
C GLU A 409 13.28 -25.95 -55.34
N GLY A 410 12.18 -25.23 -55.07
CA GLY A 410 11.67 -24.02 -55.74
C GLY A 410 10.25 -23.64 -55.29
N ASP A 411 9.61 -22.79 -56.10
CA ASP A 411 8.17 -22.51 -56.24
C ASP A 411 7.30 -22.11 -55.03
N ASN A 412 6.79 -20.88 -55.10
CA ASN A 412 5.45 -20.53 -54.61
C ASN A 412 4.84 -19.45 -55.52
N GLU A 413 3.88 -19.83 -56.37
CA GLU A 413 3.27 -18.93 -57.37
C GLU A 413 2.33 -17.88 -56.76
N ASN A 414 2.06 -16.83 -57.55
CA ASN A 414 1.06 -15.80 -57.26
C ASN A 414 0.31 -15.41 -58.55
N PRO A 415 -1.03 -15.41 -58.49
CA PRO A 415 -1.85 -14.36 -59.12
C PRO A 415 -2.80 -13.76 -58.05
N GLN A 416 -2.90 -12.45 -57.81
CA GLN A 416 -2.99 -11.27 -58.69
C GLN A 416 -4.32 -11.15 -59.49
N VAL A 417 -5.09 -10.10 -59.17
CA VAL A 417 -6.23 -9.47 -59.90
C VAL A 417 -7.45 -10.36 -60.23
N ASP A 418 -8.66 -9.84 -60.51
CA ASP A 418 -9.09 -8.45 -60.75
C ASP A 418 -10.46 -8.11 -60.07
N SER A 419 -10.84 -6.85 -60.20
CA SER A 419 -12.02 -6.15 -59.71
C SER A 419 -13.31 -6.43 -60.49
N SER A 420 -14.47 -6.35 -59.81
CA SER A 420 -15.71 -5.71 -60.31
C SER A 420 -16.82 -5.66 -59.24
N SER A 421 -17.70 -4.67 -59.37
CA SER A 421 -19.01 -4.52 -58.71
C SER A 421 -20.01 -4.08 -59.80
N PRO A 422 -21.35 -4.00 -59.58
CA PRO A 422 -22.10 -4.14 -58.33
C PRO A 422 -23.38 -5.02 -58.43
N ASP A 423 -24.24 -4.90 -57.42
CA ASP A 423 -25.71 -4.69 -57.48
C ASP A 423 -26.71 -5.68 -56.85
N GLU A 424 -27.80 -5.07 -56.36
CA GLU A 424 -29.14 -5.50 -55.88
C GLU A 424 -29.44 -6.81 -55.12
N SER A 425 -30.30 -6.65 -54.08
CA SER A 425 -31.49 -7.46 -53.69
C SER A 425 -31.34 -8.99 -53.43
N ASN A 426 -31.91 -9.61 -52.38
CA ASN A 426 -33.23 -9.39 -51.75
C ASN A 426 -33.42 -10.16 -50.40
N SER A 427 -34.47 -9.82 -49.64
CA SER A 427 -35.33 -10.64 -48.74
C SER A 427 -34.82 -11.82 -47.88
N GLU A 428 -35.16 -11.77 -46.58
CA GLU A 428 -35.55 -12.89 -45.67
C GLU A 428 -34.47 -13.97 -45.34
N VAL A 429 -34.46 -14.64 -44.17
CA VAL A 429 -35.46 -14.85 -43.10
C VAL A 429 -34.89 -14.48 -41.73
#